data_AF-A0A085YZM0-F1
#
_entry.id   AF-A0A085YZM0-F1
#
_cell.length_a   1.000
_cell.length_b   1.000
_cell.length_c   1.000
_cell.angle_alpha   90.00
_cell.angle_beta   90.00
_cell.angle_gamma   90.00
#
_symmetry.space_group_name_H-M   'P 1'
#
loop_
_entity.id
_entity.type
_entity.pdbx_description
1 polymer ?
#
loop_
_entity_poly.entity_id
_entity_poly.type
_entity_poly.pdbx_seq_one_letter_code
_entity_poly.pdbx_strand_id
1 'polypeptide(L)'
;MTRKIRFIFYILCVVQCTLFSNCSNGQNTKNIAGEYDNGLYIFDDNTFMAGGVNAVVFGTVEVNGNIITLIKHHPKQKFALYGRQVGTRLYGNTIMFQGFEDNGLVNLSENNNPPKVMRRVFNADANCVDWPSFYDNGEDCKEIYFADKNDPQLYKFELPKGVRDFVAFRFDFEDNPILYEPIVAKVADDFNSISFAANGEKIAKKPLTKKILQTKDMVMSMYERAYPEGKYYYCNPAYNIFEETGINISNYKEIGTKEEGVLQLKGSKRYEPGAENRLKFDYHSDEIIYRYEKIEAKVISNMDFSINNKSIFTFVCGTQE
;
A
#
# COMPACT_ATOMS: atom_id res chain seq x y z
N MET A 1 -52.30 -34.81 5.23
CA MET A 1 -50.95 -34.23 5.32
C MET A 1 -51.00 -32.82 4.71
N THR A 2 -50.96 -31.81 5.56
CA THR A 2 -51.44 -30.44 5.28
C THR A 2 -50.46 -29.65 4.38
N ARG A 3 -51.02 -28.80 3.51
CA ARG A 3 -50.34 -27.89 2.56
C ARG A 3 -49.10 -27.17 3.11
N LYS A 4 -49.02 -26.97 4.43
CA LYS A 4 -47.87 -26.39 5.14
C LYS A 4 -46.58 -27.23 5.04
N ILE A 5 -46.66 -28.56 4.98
CA ILE A 5 -45.47 -29.44 4.92
C ILE A 5 -44.81 -29.38 3.53
N ARG A 6 -45.59 -29.22 2.45
CA ARG A 6 -45.06 -29.06 1.09
C ARG A 6 -44.37 -27.71 0.87
N PHE A 7 -44.84 -26.65 1.54
CA PHE A 7 -44.24 -25.32 1.43
C PHE A 7 -42.89 -25.23 2.15
N ILE A 8 -42.75 -25.91 3.30
CA ILE A 8 -41.50 -25.98 4.05
C ILE A 8 -40.44 -26.76 3.26
N PHE A 9 -40.81 -27.85 2.59
CA PHE A 9 -39.88 -28.60 1.72
C PHE A 9 -39.40 -27.78 0.51
N TYR A 10 -40.28 -26.96 -0.09
CA TYR A 10 -39.90 -26.11 -1.22
C TYR A 10 -38.94 -24.98 -0.81
N ILE A 11 -39.16 -24.37 0.36
CA ILE A 11 -38.26 -23.34 0.90
C ILE A 11 -36.91 -23.97 1.31
N LEU A 12 -36.89 -25.19 1.87
CA LEU A 12 -35.64 -25.87 2.21
C LEU A 12 -34.79 -26.22 0.97
N CYS A 13 -35.42 -26.65 -0.13
CA CYS A 13 -34.72 -26.90 -1.39
C CYS A 13 -34.19 -25.62 -2.06
N VAL A 14 -34.93 -24.51 -2.01
CA VAL A 14 -34.47 -23.24 -2.57
C VAL A 14 -33.33 -22.64 -1.73
N VAL A 15 -33.39 -22.76 -0.40
CA VAL A 15 -32.31 -22.30 0.50
C VAL A 15 -31.05 -23.17 0.37
N GLN A 16 -31.19 -24.48 0.14
CA GLN A 16 -30.02 -25.34 -0.17
C GLN A 16 -29.43 -25.04 -1.54
N CYS A 17 -30.22 -24.71 -2.57
CA CYS A 17 -29.67 -24.31 -3.87
C CYS A 17 -28.97 -22.94 -3.84
N THR A 18 -29.36 -22.02 -2.97
CA THR A 18 -28.66 -20.71 -2.82
C THR A 18 -27.41 -20.76 -1.94
N LEU A 19 -27.25 -21.80 -1.11
CA LEU A 19 -26.05 -21.98 -0.28
C LEU A 19 -24.89 -22.67 -1.01
N PHE A 20 -25.09 -23.15 -2.24
CA PHE A 20 -24.02 -23.67 -3.11
C PHE A 20 -23.54 -22.67 -4.19
N SER A 21 -24.05 -21.43 -4.20
CA SER A 21 -23.70 -20.44 -5.22
C SER A 21 -22.60 -19.43 -4.79
N ASN A 22 -22.13 -19.48 -3.54
CA ASN A 22 -21.14 -18.51 -3.01
C ASN A 22 -19.87 -19.13 -2.44
N CYS A 23 -19.56 -20.38 -2.77
CA CYS A 23 -18.17 -20.80 -2.80
C CYS A 23 -17.70 -20.67 -4.25
N SER A 24 -17.13 -19.52 -4.58
CA SER A 24 -16.11 -19.45 -5.62
C SER A 24 -14.96 -20.38 -5.18
N ASN A 25 -15.14 -21.69 -5.40
CA ASN A 25 -14.03 -22.60 -5.55
C ASN A 25 -13.30 -22.14 -6.81
N GLY A 26 -12.55 -21.05 -6.70
CA GLY A 26 -11.59 -20.64 -7.71
C GLY A 26 -10.75 -21.89 -7.97
N GLN A 27 -10.82 -22.40 -9.21
CA GLN A 27 -10.01 -23.55 -9.57
C GLN A 27 -8.56 -23.16 -9.28
N ASN A 28 -7.89 -23.96 -8.44
CA ASN A 28 -6.52 -23.67 -8.07
C ASN A 28 -5.63 -23.73 -9.33
N THR A 29 -4.70 -22.78 -9.46
CA THR A 29 -3.75 -22.66 -10.56
C THR A 29 -2.82 -23.86 -10.77
N LYS A 30 -2.84 -24.90 -9.92
CA LYS A 30 -2.04 -26.14 -10.03
C LYS A 30 -1.85 -26.68 -11.45
N ASN A 31 -2.89 -26.72 -12.28
CA ASN A 31 -2.81 -27.28 -13.63
C ASN A 31 -2.11 -26.34 -14.63
N ILE A 32 -2.12 -25.04 -14.35
CA ILE A 32 -1.56 -23.98 -15.20
C ILE A 32 -0.30 -23.35 -14.61
N ALA A 33 0.17 -23.82 -13.45
CA ALA A 33 1.41 -23.37 -12.85
C ALA A 33 2.59 -23.67 -13.78
N GLY A 34 3.39 -22.65 -14.07
CA GLY A 34 4.43 -22.72 -15.09
C GLY A 34 5.04 -21.37 -15.42
N GLU A 35 6.16 -21.45 -16.11
CA GLU A 35 6.79 -20.34 -16.81
C GLU A 35 6.21 -20.25 -18.23
N TYR A 36 5.91 -19.05 -18.66
CA TYR A 36 5.40 -18.71 -19.98
C TYR A 36 6.38 -17.70 -20.62
N ASP A 37 6.48 -17.68 -21.96
CA ASP A 37 7.35 -16.70 -22.63
C ASP A 37 6.95 -15.26 -22.28
N ASN A 38 7.90 -14.33 -22.48
CA ASN A 38 7.82 -12.92 -22.07
C ASN A 38 7.84 -12.70 -20.55
N GLY A 39 8.44 -13.62 -19.78
CA GLY A 39 8.72 -13.39 -18.36
C GLY A 39 7.49 -13.47 -17.45
N LEU A 40 6.44 -14.19 -17.88
CA LEU A 40 5.26 -14.48 -17.06
C LEU A 40 5.43 -15.82 -16.34
N TYR A 41 5.17 -15.81 -15.04
CA TYR A 41 5.20 -16.97 -14.16
C TYR A 41 3.86 -17.06 -13.44
N ILE A 42 3.20 -18.22 -13.52
CA ILE A 42 2.00 -18.54 -12.73
C ILE A 42 2.38 -19.61 -11.72
N PHE A 43 2.11 -19.37 -10.44
CA PHE A 43 2.43 -20.28 -9.34
C PHE A 43 1.21 -21.11 -8.94
N ASP A 44 1.42 -22.18 -8.15
CA ASP A 44 0.36 -23.13 -7.71
C ASP A 44 -0.45 -22.64 -6.49
N ASP A 45 -0.19 -21.43 -6.02
CA ASP A 45 -0.85 -20.75 -4.92
C ASP A 45 -1.72 -19.57 -5.38
N ASN A 46 -2.18 -19.59 -6.64
CA ASN A 46 -2.99 -18.55 -7.27
C ASN A 46 -2.31 -17.18 -7.39
N THR A 47 -0.98 -17.15 -7.49
CA THR A 47 -0.23 -15.91 -7.71
C THR A 47 0.48 -15.91 -9.06
N PHE A 48 0.83 -14.71 -9.55
CA PHE A 48 1.66 -14.57 -10.74
C PHE A 48 2.73 -13.49 -10.56
N MET A 49 3.79 -13.63 -11.33
CA MET A 49 4.84 -12.61 -11.48
C MET A 49 5.05 -12.39 -12.97
N ALA A 50 5.12 -11.14 -13.41
CA ALA A 50 5.43 -10.77 -14.78
C ALA A 50 6.56 -9.75 -14.82
N GLY A 51 7.66 -10.07 -15.50
CA GLY A 51 8.79 -9.18 -15.69
C GLY A 51 8.65 -8.33 -16.96
N GLY A 52 8.92 -7.03 -16.85
CA GLY A 52 9.05 -6.09 -17.96
C GLY A 52 10.37 -5.31 -17.88
N VAL A 53 10.59 -4.41 -18.84
CA VAL A 53 11.74 -3.49 -18.80
C VAL A 53 11.62 -2.61 -17.56
N ASN A 54 12.56 -2.75 -16.62
CA ASN A 54 12.65 -2.00 -15.35
C ASN A 54 11.46 -2.15 -14.39
N ALA A 55 10.59 -3.15 -14.57
CA ALA A 55 9.44 -3.36 -13.69
C ALA A 55 9.16 -4.85 -13.49
N VAL A 56 8.72 -5.19 -12.28
CA VAL A 56 8.11 -6.49 -12.02
C VAL A 56 6.70 -6.24 -11.49
N VAL A 57 5.73 -6.91 -12.08
CA VAL A 57 4.34 -6.88 -11.66
C VAL A 57 4.03 -8.18 -10.95
N PHE A 58 3.43 -8.08 -9.78
CA PHE A 58 2.92 -9.20 -9.04
C PHE A 58 1.39 -9.11 -8.93
N GLY A 59 0.74 -10.25 -8.69
CA GLY A 59 -0.67 -10.25 -8.38
C GLY A 59 -1.25 -11.64 -8.18
N THR A 60 -2.58 -11.71 -8.25
CA THR A 60 -3.33 -12.95 -8.11
C THR A 60 -3.86 -13.44 -9.45
N VAL A 61 -4.14 -14.73 -9.52
CA VAL A 61 -4.74 -15.39 -10.68
C VAL A 61 -6.10 -15.91 -10.28
N GLU A 62 -7.13 -15.43 -10.96
CA GLU A 62 -8.47 -16.01 -10.88
C GLU A 62 -8.68 -16.94 -12.07
N VAL A 63 -9.21 -18.13 -11.82
CA VAL A 63 -9.48 -19.14 -12.84
C VAL A 63 -10.98 -19.38 -12.94
N ASN A 64 -11.54 -19.15 -14.13
CA ASN A 64 -12.93 -19.40 -14.45
C ASN A 64 -13.04 -20.26 -15.72
N GLY A 65 -13.12 -21.57 -15.53
CA GLY A 65 -13.09 -22.54 -16.62
C GLY A 65 -11.77 -22.49 -17.37
N ASN A 66 -11.80 -22.14 -18.66
CA ASN A 66 -10.60 -21.97 -19.49
C ASN A 66 -10.15 -20.52 -19.59
N ILE A 67 -10.68 -19.61 -18.78
CA ILE A 67 -10.25 -18.22 -18.72
C ILE A 67 -9.49 -17.99 -17.43
N ILE A 68 -8.36 -17.30 -17.53
CA ILE A 68 -7.60 -16.78 -16.39
C ILE A 68 -7.59 -15.26 -16.43
N THR A 69 -7.72 -14.67 -15.25
CA THR A 69 -7.62 -13.23 -15.04
C THR A 69 -6.44 -12.97 -14.10
N LEU A 70 -5.41 -12.30 -14.60
CA LEU A 70 -4.26 -11.86 -13.83
C LEU A 70 -4.56 -10.48 -13.24
N ILE A 71 -4.81 -10.43 -11.94
CA ILE A 71 -5.16 -9.21 -11.20
C ILE A 71 -3.91 -8.68 -10.54
N LYS A 72 -3.38 -7.57 -11.06
CA LYS A 72 -2.17 -6.93 -10.54
C LYS A 72 -2.42 -6.44 -9.11
N HIS A 73 -1.48 -6.71 -8.23
CA HIS A 73 -1.53 -6.19 -6.87
C HIS A 73 -1.45 -4.67 -6.89
N HIS A 74 -2.19 -4.06 -5.97
CA HIS A 74 -2.18 -2.65 -5.67
C HIS A 74 -2.66 -2.49 -4.22
N PRO A 75 -2.30 -1.38 -3.55
CA PRO A 75 -2.77 -1.11 -2.22
C PRO A 75 -4.30 -1.10 -2.14
N LYS A 76 -4.87 -1.70 -1.10
CA LYS A 76 -6.32 -1.77 -0.92
C LYS A 76 -6.97 -0.43 -0.63
N GLN A 77 -6.19 0.51 -0.10
CA GLN A 77 -6.63 1.85 0.28
C GLN A 77 -5.73 2.85 -0.43
N LYS A 78 -6.29 4.00 -0.84
CA LYS A 78 -5.54 5.07 -1.49
C LYS A 78 -4.53 5.75 -0.56
N PHE A 79 -4.72 5.63 0.76
CA PHE A 79 -3.85 6.25 1.75
C PHE A 79 -3.37 5.26 2.81
N ALA A 80 -2.14 5.46 3.29
CA ALA A 80 -1.62 4.80 4.47
C ALA A 80 -1.01 5.83 5.42
N LEU A 81 -1.20 5.62 6.73
CA LEU A 81 -0.60 6.43 7.78
C LEU A 81 0.15 5.53 8.75
N TYR A 82 1.38 5.93 9.06
CA TYR A 82 2.24 5.27 10.03
C TYR A 82 2.63 6.26 11.10
N GLY A 83 2.69 5.83 12.36
CA GLY A 83 3.02 6.70 13.49
C GLY A 83 3.97 6.04 14.49
N ARG A 84 4.76 6.86 15.18
CA ARG A 84 5.55 6.46 16.36
C ARG A 84 5.40 7.44 17.52
N GLN A 85 5.70 6.98 18.73
CA GLN A 85 5.82 7.88 19.88
C GLN A 85 7.15 8.64 19.85
N VAL A 86 7.14 9.84 20.42
CA VAL A 86 8.34 10.67 20.59
C VAL A 86 8.39 11.13 22.05
N GLY A 87 9.28 10.56 22.86
CA GLY A 87 9.34 10.83 24.29
C GLY A 87 9.70 12.28 24.66
N THR A 88 10.32 13.02 23.73
CA THR A 88 10.75 14.42 23.94
C THR A 88 9.71 15.46 23.51
N ARG A 89 8.69 15.08 22.75
CA ARG A 89 7.70 16.03 22.18
C ARG A 89 6.40 15.99 22.98
N LEU A 90 6.06 17.10 23.63
CA LEU A 90 4.88 17.21 24.49
C LEU A 90 3.60 17.64 23.74
N TYR A 91 3.74 18.35 22.62
CA TYR A 91 2.63 18.90 21.84
C TYR A 91 2.98 18.98 20.34
N GLY A 92 1.94 19.07 19.51
CA GLY A 92 2.03 19.13 18.07
C GLY A 92 2.47 17.83 17.43
N ASN A 93 2.31 17.72 16.12
CA ASN A 93 2.63 16.52 15.34
C ASN A 93 3.57 16.86 14.18
N THR A 94 4.49 15.96 13.86
CA THR A 94 5.29 16.02 12.62
C THR A 94 4.76 14.98 11.65
N ILE A 95 4.53 15.38 10.39
CA ILE A 95 4.03 14.46 9.36
C ILE A 95 4.88 14.63 8.11
N MET A 96 5.52 13.55 7.65
CA MET A 96 6.10 13.46 6.31
C MET A 96 5.04 13.00 5.32
N PHE A 97 4.97 13.65 4.16
CA PHE A 97 4.00 13.33 3.10
C PHE A 97 4.71 12.79 1.85
N GLN A 98 4.22 11.65 1.34
CA GLN A 98 4.67 11.03 0.09
C GLN A 98 3.51 10.82 -0.88
N GLY A 99 3.66 11.24 -2.14
CA GLY A 99 2.68 10.97 -3.19
C GLY A 99 1.46 11.91 -3.19
N PHE A 100 1.52 13.01 -2.44
CA PHE A 100 0.43 13.99 -2.29
C PHE A 100 0.51 15.17 -3.27
N GLU A 101 1.49 15.21 -4.16
CA GLU A 101 1.85 16.33 -5.03
C GLU A 101 0.68 16.79 -5.92
N ASP A 102 -0.11 15.85 -6.45
CA ASP A 102 -1.16 16.15 -7.42
C ASP A 102 -2.54 16.42 -6.78
N ASN A 103 -3.18 15.38 -6.24
CA ASN A 103 -4.58 15.42 -5.78
C ASN A 103 -4.75 15.19 -4.28
N GLY A 104 -3.65 15.11 -3.54
CA GLY A 104 -3.64 14.81 -2.11
C GLY A 104 -4.19 15.95 -1.25
N LEU A 105 -5.23 15.64 -0.47
CA LEU A 105 -5.87 16.55 0.47
C LEU A 105 -5.74 16.05 1.90
N VAL A 106 -5.65 16.97 2.85
CA VAL A 106 -5.54 16.67 4.29
C VAL A 106 -6.37 17.63 5.15
N ASN A 107 -6.83 17.17 6.30
CA ASN A 107 -7.24 18.00 7.43
C ASN A 107 -6.51 17.56 8.71
N LEU A 108 -5.88 18.55 9.38
CA LEU A 108 -5.12 18.38 10.63
C LEU A 108 -5.72 19.18 11.81
N SER A 109 -6.95 19.66 11.69
CA SER A 109 -7.57 20.53 12.68
C SER A 109 -8.09 19.71 13.87
N GLU A 110 -7.84 20.19 15.09
CA GLU A 110 -8.17 19.46 16.33
C GLU A 110 -9.66 19.09 16.49
N ASN A 111 -10.59 19.90 15.94
CA ASN A 111 -12.02 19.81 16.23
C ASN A 111 -12.93 19.86 14.98
N ASN A 112 -12.58 19.17 13.89
CA ASN A 112 -13.35 19.18 12.65
C ASN A 112 -13.82 17.77 12.27
N ASN A 113 -14.64 17.15 13.12
CA ASN A 113 -15.22 15.82 12.88
C ASN A 113 -16.73 15.91 12.60
N PRO A 114 -17.17 15.70 11.34
CA PRO A 114 -16.35 15.38 10.18
C PRO A 114 -15.84 16.68 9.49
N PRO A 115 -14.78 16.64 8.66
CA PRO A 115 -14.11 17.85 8.21
C PRO A 115 -14.94 18.63 7.18
N LYS A 116 -15.23 19.91 7.45
CA LYS A 116 -15.89 20.81 6.48
C LYS A 116 -14.96 21.38 5.40
N VAL A 117 -13.66 21.41 5.69
CA VAL A 117 -12.63 22.03 4.85
C VAL A 117 -11.43 21.11 4.81
N MET A 118 -11.02 20.72 3.61
CA MET A 118 -9.76 20.04 3.34
C MET A 118 -8.77 21.04 2.74
N ARG A 119 -7.47 20.80 2.87
CA ARG A 119 -6.42 21.60 2.21
C ARG A 119 -5.54 20.69 1.37
N ARG A 120 -5.00 21.20 0.27
CA ARG A 120 -3.98 20.47 -0.47
C ARG A 120 -2.71 20.35 0.38
N VAL A 121 -1.99 19.24 0.27
CA VAL A 121 -0.66 19.15 0.89
C VAL A 121 0.31 20.05 0.12
N PHE A 122 0.38 19.88 -1.20
CA PHE A 122 1.18 20.72 -2.09
C PHE A 122 0.29 21.62 -2.95
N ASN A 123 0.78 22.77 -3.38
CA ASN A 123 0.09 23.55 -4.42
C ASN A 123 0.07 22.78 -5.74
N ALA A 124 -0.85 23.17 -6.63
CA ALA A 124 -0.82 22.67 -8.00
C ALA A 124 0.55 22.96 -8.63
N ASP A 125 1.01 22.05 -9.49
CA ASP A 125 2.27 22.12 -10.25
C ASP A 125 3.55 22.08 -9.38
N ALA A 126 3.48 21.58 -8.14
CA ALA A 126 4.64 21.36 -7.29
C ALA A 126 5.48 20.14 -7.75
N ASN A 127 6.15 20.28 -8.90
CA ASN A 127 7.02 19.23 -9.47
C ASN A 127 8.52 19.37 -9.11
N CYS A 128 8.88 20.40 -8.35
CA CYS A 128 10.26 20.76 -7.98
C CYS A 128 10.51 20.61 -6.47
N VAL A 129 9.80 19.68 -5.84
CA VAL A 129 9.81 19.52 -4.38
C VAL A 129 11.05 18.75 -3.93
N ASP A 130 11.84 19.34 -3.04
CA ASP A 130 12.93 18.63 -2.38
C ASP A 130 12.37 17.57 -1.42
N TRP A 131 12.98 16.39 -1.46
CA TRP A 131 12.63 15.26 -0.59
C TRP A 131 13.53 15.23 0.66
N PRO A 132 13.00 14.93 1.88
CA PRO A 132 11.60 14.68 2.23
C PRO A 132 10.80 15.97 2.52
N SER A 133 9.50 15.93 2.26
CA SER A 133 8.58 17.01 2.64
C SER A 133 7.83 16.68 3.93
N PHE A 134 8.20 17.34 5.02
CA PHE A 134 7.56 17.16 6.33
C PHE A 134 7.00 18.47 6.89
N TYR A 135 5.89 18.36 7.61
CA TYR A 135 5.17 19.47 8.21
C TYR A 135 5.15 19.31 9.73
N ASP A 136 5.67 20.30 10.43
CA ASP A 136 5.52 20.44 11.88
C ASP A 136 4.23 21.19 12.20
N ASN A 137 3.17 20.44 12.50
CA ASN A 137 1.93 20.99 13.02
C ASN A 137 2.12 21.37 14.50
N GLY A 138 2.01 22.66 14.81
CA GLY A 138 2.13 23.15 16.19
C GLY A 138 0.95 22.78 17.09
N GLU A 139 -0.18 22.39 16.50
CA GLU A 139 -1.40 21.99 17.19
C GLU A 139 -1.48 20.47 17.33
N ASP A 140 -2.01 20.00 18.47
CA ASP A 140 -2.33 18.58 18.63
C ASP A 140 -3.54 18.25 17.75
N CYS A 141 -3.42 17.21 16.91
CA CYS A 141 -4.58 16.58 16.29
C CYS A 141 -4.79 15.19 16.88
N LYS A 142 -6.06 14.88 17.20
CA LYS A 142 -6.51 13.55 17.62
C LYS A 142 -6.91 12.68 16.44
N GLU A 143 -7.20 13.33 15.32
CA GLU A 143 -7.65 12.70 14.09
C GLU A 143 -6.96 13.37 12.92
N ILE A 144 -6.63 12.58 11.90
CA ILE A 144 -6.16 13.07 10.60
C ILE A 144 -7.14 12.58 9.55
N TYR A 145 -7.49 13.44 8.60
CA TYR A 145 -8.30 13.06 7.46
C TYR A 145 -7.49 13.22 6.18
N PHE A 146 -7.53 12.21 5.31
CA PHE A 146 -7.03 12.30 3.95
C PHE A 146 -8.16 12.11 2.95
N ALA A 147 -8.07 12.84 1.83
CA ALA A 147 -8.94 12.64 0.68
C ALA A 147 -8.13 12.83 -0.59
N ASP A 148 -8.62 12.26 -1.68
CA ASP A 148 -8.15 12.58 -3.02
C ASP A 148 -9.23 13.41 -3.71
N LYS A 149 -8.83 14.45 -4.43
CA LYS A 149 -9.77 15.32 -5.15
C LYS A 149 -10.70 14.54 -6.10
N ASN A 150 -10.25 13.41 -6.65
CA ASN A 150 -10.98 12.60 -7.62
C ASN A 150 -11.64 11.36 -7.00
N ASP A 151 -11.44 11.11 -5.70
CA ASP A 151 -12.03 9.97 -4.97
C ASP A 151 -13.18 10.46 -4.07
N PRO A 152 -14.40 9.90 -4.18
CA PRO A 152 -15.50 10.23 -3.29
C PRO A 152 -15.31 9.75 -1.83
N GLN A 153 -14.24 9.01 -1.54
CA GLN A 153 -13.92 8.49 -0.22
C GLN A 153 -13.06 9.46 0.60
N LEU A 154 -13.41 9.56 1.88
CA LEU A 154 -12.64 10.23 2.92
C LEU A 154 -12.05 9.18 3.86
N TYR A 155 -10.77 9.30 4.17
CA TYR A 155 -10.02 8.37 5.00
C TYR A 155 -9.73 9.02 6.35
N LYS A 156 -10.40 8.54 7.41
CA LYS A 156 -10.22 9.02 8.78
C LYS A 156 -9.22 8.14 9.52
N PHE A 157 -8.24 8.76 10.16
CA PHE A 157 -7.26 8.11 11.05
C PHE A 157 -7.42 8.64 12.46
N GLU A 158 -7.64 7.75 13.43
CA GLU A 158 -7.69 8.09 14.85
C GLU A 158 -6.29 7.91 15.45
N LEU A 159 -5.70 8.98 15.98
CA LEU A 159 -4.30 8.97 16.40
C LEU A 159 -4.16 8.40 17.81
N PRO A 160 -3.31 7.38 18.02
CA PRO A 160 -3.05 6.87 19.36
C PRO A 160 -2.41 7.92 20.27
N LYS A 161 -2.70 7.84 21.57
CA LYS A 161 -2.12 8.77 22.56
C LYS A 161 -0.60 8.68 22.58
N GLY A 162 0.07 9.83 22.55
CA GLY A 162 1.54 9.93 22.60
C GLY A 162 2.24 9.70 21.26
N VAL A 163 1.51 9.29 20.22
CA VAL A 163 2.02 9.23 18.85
C VAL A 163 2.03 10.64 18.27
N ARG A 164 3.20 11.08 17.79
CA ARG A 164 3.46 12.49 17.42
C ARG A 164 4.28 12.65 16.14
N ASP A 165 4.80 11.57 15.58
CA ASP A 165 5.66 11.57 14.42
C ASP A 165 5.12 10.56 13.41
N PHE A 166 4.82 11.04 12.20
CA PHE A 166 4.02 10.32 11.24
C PHE A 166 4.65 10.32 9.86
N VAL A 167 4.35 9.25 9.12
CA VAL A 167 4.63 9.12 7.69
C VAL A 167 3.32 8.81 6.97
N ALA A 168 2.95 9.64 6.01
CA ALA A 168 1.73 9.52 5.23
C ALA A 168 2.04 9.22 3.76
N PHE A 169 1.36 8.22 3.22
CA PHE A 169 1.43 7.84 1.81
C PHE A 169 0.09 8.09 1.15
N ARG A 170 0.12 8.67 -0.06
CA ARG A 170 -0.95 8.59 -1.05
C ARG A 170 -0.46 7.72 -2.20
N PHE A 171 -1.25 6.72 -2.57
CA PHE A 171 -0.99 5.84 -3.70
C PHE A 171 -1.77 6.29 -4.91
N ASP A 172 -1.12 6.29 -6.06
CA ASP A 172 -1.73 6.75 -7.30
C ASP A 172 -1.94 5.61 -8.29
N PHE A 173 -2.81 4.67 -7.93
CA PHE A 173 -3.12 3.54 -8.79
C PHE A 173 -4.27 3.79 -9.77
N GLU A 174 -4.95 4.94 -9.69
CA GLU A 174 -6.08 5.26 -10.56
C GLU A 174 -5.69 6.19 -11.72
N ASP A 175 -4.61 6.97 -11.59
CA ASP A 175 -4.20 7.94 -12.62
C ASP A 175 -3.59 7.25 -13.86
N ASN A 176 -3.30 5.95 -13.80
CA ASN A 176 -2.92 5.16 -14.98
C ASN A 176 -3.65 3.80 -15.04
N PRO A 177 -4.87 3.75 -15.61
CA PRO A 177 -5.67 2.53 -15.71
C PRO A 177 -4.93 1.36 -16.37
N ILE A 178 -4.07 1.65 -17.36
CA ILE A 178 -3.29 0.64 -18.09
C ILE A 178 -2.36 -0.14 -17.14
N LEU A 179 -1.85 0.52 -16.10
CA LEU A 179 -0.98 -0.12 -15.12
C LEU A 179 -1.73 -1.10 -14.22
N TYR A 180 -3.05 -0.96 -14.02
CA TYR A 180 -3.82 -1.76 -13.06
C TYR A 180 -4.94 -2.60 -13.67
N GLU A 181 -5.24 -2.42 -14.96
CA GLU A 181 -6.19 -3.26 -15.68
C GLU A 181 -5.77 -4.75 -15.60
N PRO A 182 -6.73 -5.65 -15.27
CA PRO A 182 -6.47 -7.09 -15.28
C PRO A 182 -6.10 -7.60 -16.67
N ILE A 183 -5.20 -8.57 -16.72
CA ILE A 183 -4.80 -9.22 -17.97
C ILE A 183 -5.58 -10.51 -18.11
N VAL A 184 -6.33 -10.66 -19.21
CA VAL A 184 -7.17 -11.84 -19.46
C VAL A 184 -6.51 -12.75 -20.48
N ALA A 185 -6.41 -14.04 -20.16
CA ALA A 185 -5.88 -15.08 -21.06
C ALA A 185 -6.81 -16.30 -21.10
N LYS A 186 -6.79 -17.02 -22.22
CA LYS A 186 -7.46 -18.29 -22.40
C LYS A 186 -6.46 -19.44 -22.30
N VAL A 187 -6.77 -20.42 -21.46
CA VAL A 187 -6.03 -21.67 -21.26
C VAL A 187 -6.47 -22.70 -22.29
N ALA A 188 -5.53 -23.44 -22.88
CA ALA A 188 -5.84 -24.58 -23.74
C ALA A 188 -6.42 -25.76 -22.93
N ASP A 189 -7.21 -26.61 -23.57
CA ASP A 189 -7.89 -27.74 -22.91
C ASP A 189 -6.90 -28.77 -22.31
N ASP A 190 -5.66 -28.81 -22.81
CA ASP A 190 -4.57 -29.65 -22.30
C ASP A 190 -3.74 -28.99 -21.19
N PHE A 191 -4.07 -27.75 -20.82
CA PHE A 191 -3.38 -26.90 -19.86
C PHE A 191 -1.89 -26.62 -20.19
N ASN A 192 -1.42 -26.89 -21.40
CA ASN A 192 -0.01 -26.70 -21.77
C ASN A 192 0.28 -25.37 -22.46
N SER A 193 -0.74 -24.53 -22.67
CA SER A 193 -0.55 -23.20 -23.22
C SER A 193 -1.64 -22.23 -22.79
N ILE A 194 -1.31 -20.94 -22.86
CA ILE A 194 -2.26 -19.83 -22.73
C ILE A 194 -2.25 -18.99 -24.02
N SER A 195 -3.29 -18.19 -24.23
CA SER A 195 -3.37 -17.23 -25.33
C SER A 195 -4.04 -15.94 -24.85
N PHE A 196 -3.46 -14.79 -25.15
CA PHE A 196 -4.05 -13.50 -24.80
C PHE A 196 -5.07 -13.07 -25.87
N ALA A 197 -6.13 -12.41 -25.44
CA ALA A 197 -7.23 -11.99 -26.32
C ALA A 197 -6.75 -11.06 -27.46
N ALA A 198 -5.66 -10.32 -27.25
CA ALA A 198 -5.15 -9.33 -28.19
C ALA A 198 -4.47 -9.91 -29.44
N ASN A 199 -3.88 -11.11 -29.37
CA ASN A 199 -3.08 -11.68 -30.46
C ASN A 199 -3.41 -13.14 -30.82
N GLY A 200 -4.13 -13.88 -29.97
CA GLY A 200 -4.50 -15.28 -30.22
C GLY A 200 -3.33 -16.26 -30.29
N GLU A 201 -2.10 -15.78 -30.09
CA GLU A 201 -0.88 -16.57 -30.12
C GLU A 201 -0.81 -17.47 -28.87
N LYS A 202 -0.47 -18.74 -29.08
CA LYS A 202 -0.33 -19.71 -27.99
C LYS A 202 1.07 -19.62 -27.40
N ILE A 203 1.12 -19.36 -26.10
CA ILE A 203 2.35 -19.34 -25.32
C ILE A 203 2.45 -20.66 -24.55
N ALA A 204 3.50 -21.43 -24.83
CA ALA A 204 3.70 -22.73 -24.22
C ALA A 204 4.11 -22.61 -22.75
N LYS A 205 3.56 -23.50 -21.91
CA LYS A 205 3.90 -23.67 -20.51
C LYS A 205 5.19 -24.47 -20.37
N LYS A 206 6.14 -23.95 -19.59
CA LYS A 206 7.36 -24.63 -19.14
C LYS A 206 7.27 -24.90 -17.63
N PRO A 207 7.85 -25.98 -17.10
CA PRO A 207 7.87 -26.23 -15.65
C PRO A 207 8.62 -25.12 -14.89
N LEU A 208 8.11 -24.74 -13.72
CA LEU A 208 8.82 -23.84 -12.81
C LEU A 208 10.10 -24.48 -12.29
N THR A 209 11.20 -23.73 -12.29
CA THR A 209 12.48 -24.18 -11.73
C THR A 209 12.60 -23.81 -10.25
N LYS A 210 13.44 -24.53 -9.49
CA LYS A 210 13.75 -24.19 -8.09
C LYS A 210 14.29 -22.75 -7.95
N LYS A 211 15.06 -22.27 -8.93
CA LYS A 211 15.59 -20.92 -8.97
C LYS A 211 14.46 -19.88 -9.05
N ILE A 212 13.47 -20.10 -9.91
CA ILE A 212 12.31 -19.20 -10.06
C ILE A 212 11.50 -19.14 -8.77
N LEU A 213 11.29 -20.28 -8.10
CA LEU A 213 10.59 -20.31 -6.82
C LEU A 213 11.33 -19.49 -5.74
N GLN A 214 12.66 -19.59 -5.68
CA GLN A 214 13.46 -18.75 -4.76
C GLN A 214 13.42 -17.27 -5.16
N THR A 215 13.43 -16.97 -6.46
CA THR A 215 13.29 -15.59 -6.96
C THR A 215 11.92 -15.00 -6.63
N LYS A 216 10.84 -15.80 -6.69
CA LYS A 216 9.49 -15.37 -6.30
C LYS A 216 9.50 -14.82 -4.88
N ASP A 217 10.00 -15.59 -3.92
CA ASP A 217 9.98 -15.19 -2.50
C ASP A 217 10.79 -13.90 -2.28
N MET A 218 11.96 -13.81 -2.93
CA MET A 218 12.80 -12.60 -2.88
C MET A 218 12.05 -11.40 -3.47
N VAL A 219 11.56 -11.49 -4.71
CA VAL A 219 10.88 -10.39 -5.40
C VAL A 219 9.56 -10.01 -4.73
N MET A 220 8.85 -10.98 -4.15
CA MET A 220 7.64 -10.73 -3.37
C MET A 220 7.93 -9.89 -2.13
N SER A 221 8.96 -10.29 -1.37
CA SER A 221 9.43 -9.45 -0.29
C SER A 221 9.84 -8.07 -0.80
N MET A 222 10.39 -7.97 -2.02
CA MET A 222 10.76 -6.69 -2.60
C MET A 222 9.56 -5.77 -2.89
N TYR A 223 8.47 -6.37 -3.34
CA TYR A 223 7.29 -5.69 -3.80
C TYR A 223 6.39 -5.25 -2.63
N GLU A 224 6.27 -6.07 -1.58
CA GLU A 224 5.63 -5.67 -0.31
C GLU A 224 6.34 -4.48 0.37
N ARG A 225 7.62 -4.22 0.03
CA ARG A 225 8.34 -3.02 0.50
C ARG A 225 7.97 -1.75 -0.27
N ALA A 226 7.67 -1.88 -1.57
CA ALA A 226 7.32 -0.75 -2.42
C ALA A 226 5.94 -0.16 -2.09
N TYR A 227 5.07 -0.97 -1.48
CA TYR A 227 3.74 -0.57 -1.02
C TYR A 227 3.66 -0.70 0.50
N PRO A 228 3.64 0.40 1.27
CA PRO A 228 3.45 0.40 2.70
C PRO A 228 2.03 -0.04 3.08
N GLU A 229 1.80 -1.35 2.95
CA GLU A 229 0.62 -2.05 3.45
C GLU A 229 0.93 -2.88 4.69
N GLY A 230 2.22 -3.18 4.91
CA GLY A 230 2.72 -3.95 6.04
C GLY A 230 2.46 -3.26 7.38
N LYS A 231 2.59 -4.03 8.47
CA LYS A 231 2.31 -3.53 9.83
C LYS A 231 3.24 -2.39 10.25
N TYR A 232 4.50 -2.45 9.82
CA TYR A 232 5.53 -1.49 10.20
C TYR A 232 6.15 -0.83 8.99
N TYR A 233 6.73 0.34 9.23
CA TYR A 233 7.50 1.09 8.26
C TYR A 233 8.77 1.63 8.91
N TYR A 234 9.89 1.68 8.18
CA TYR A 234 11.19 2.07 8.74
C TYR A 234 11.82 3.23 8.00
N CYS A 235 12.24 4.26 8.75
CA CYS A 235 12.95 5.42 8.19
C CYS A 235 14.12 5.84 9.08
N ASN A 236 15.16 6.48 8.54
CA ASN A 236 16.13 7.19 9.39
C ASN A 236 15.52 8.52 9.91
N PRO A 237 16.24 9.26 10.78
CA PRO A 237 15.77 10.56 11.23
C PRO A 237 15.54 11.62 10.14
N ALA A 238 16.10 11.43 8.94
CA ALA A 238 15.91 12.28 7.78
C ALA A 238 14.81 11.76 6.83
N TYR A 239 13.93 10.86 7.30
CA TYR A 239 12.88 10.21 6.51
C TYR A 239 13.36 9.52 5.23
N ASN A 240 14.65 9.19 5.12
CA ASN A 240 15.07 8.23 4.13
C ASN A 240 14.47 6.88 4.49
N ILE A 241 13.83 6.30 3.51
CA ILE A 241 13.02 5.11 3.65
C ILE A 241 13.94 3.91 3.51
N PHE A 242 13.81 2.98 4.43
CA PHE A 242 14.49 1.72 4.34
C PHE A 242 13.51 0.57 4.28
N GLU A 243 13.80 -0.35 3.38
CA GLU A 243 12.99 -1.52 3.17
C GLU A 243 13.38 -2.64 4.16
N GLU A 244 12.43 -3.46 4.63
CA GLU A 244 12.69 -4.57 5.59
C GLU A 244 13.67 -5.66 5.09
N THR A 245 13.91 -5.73 3.77
CA THR A 245 14.99 -6.56 3.20
C THR A 245 16.17 -5.75 2.64
N GLY A 246 16.06 -4.41 2.57
CA GLY A 246 17.19 -3.49 2.38
C GLY A 246 17.94 -3.23 3.69
N ILE A 247 17.24 -3.43 4.81
CA ILE A 247 17.77 -3.42 6.16
C ILE A 247 17.38 -4.71 6.86
N ASN A 248 18.37 -5.56 7.13
CA ASN A 248 18.15 -6.70 7.99
C ASN A 248 17.97 -6.23 9.44
N ILE A 249 16.72 -6.12 9.90
CA ILE A 249 16.36 -5.67 11.27
C ILE A 249 17.08 -6.49 12.36
N SER A 250 17.46 -7.74 12.10
CA SER A 250 18.25 -8.54 13.05
C SER A 250 19.65 -7.98 13.32
N ASN A 251 20.16 -7.09 12.47
CA ASN A 251 21.40 -6.35 12.68
C ASN A 251 21.25 -5.17 13.63
N TYR A 252 20.02 -4.85 14.05
CA TYR A 252 19.71 -3.72 14.91
C TYR A 252 19.40 -4.20 16.32
N LYS A 253 19.58 -3.29 17.28
CA LYS A 253 19.11 -3.43 18.65
C LYS A 253 18.12 -2.30 18.93
N GLU A 254 17.04 -2.62 19.61
CA GLU A 254 16.09 -1.62 20.08
C GLU A 254 16.71 -0.83 21.24
N ILE A 255 16.58 0.50 21.18
CA ILE A 255 17.03 1.43 22.22
C ILE A 255 15.88 2.36 22.60
N GLY A 256 15.91 2.90 23.83
CA GLY A 256 14.79 3.68 24.35
C GLY A 256 13.60 2.80 24.74
N THR A 257 12.40 3.38 24.69
CA THR A 257 11.16 2.63 24.92
C THR A 257 10.72 1.91 23.64
N LYS A 258 9.99 0.80 23.79
CA LYS A 258 9.51 0.01 22.65
C LYS A 258 8.57 0.82 21.76
N GLU A 259 7.81 1.72 22.38
CA GLU A 259 6.81 2.58 21.77
C GLU A 259 7.43 3.72 20.94
N GLU A 260 8.63 4.17 21.30
CA GLU A 260 9.41 5.08 20.46
C GLU A 260 9.93 4.36 19.21
N GLY A 261 10.19 3.04 19.29
CA GLY A 261 10.59 2.25 18.13
C GLY A 261 11.94 2.67 17.55
N VAL A 262 12.89 3.11 18.38
CA VAL A 262 14.24 3.49 17.94
C VAL A 262 15.10 2.24 17.84
N LEU A 263 15.70 2.03 16.67
CA LEU A 263 16.57 0.91 16.38
C LEU A 263 17.95 1.44 16.02
N GLN A 264 18.98 0.85 16.64
CA GLN A 264 20.38 1.19 16.41
C GLN A 264 21.14 0.02 15.80
N LEU A 265 21.91 0.28 14.74
CA LEU A 265 22.78 -0.71 14.12
C LEU A 265 23.80 -1.23 15.14
N LYS A 266 23.93 -2.55 15.29
CA LYS A 266 24.89 -3.16 16.23
C LYS A 266 26.32 -2.77 15.85
N GLY A 267 27.05 -2.17 16.81
CA GLY A 267 28.43 -1.72 16.62
C GLY A 267 28.59 -0.24 16.24
N SER A 268 27.49 0.48 15.95
CA SER A 268 27.52 1.94 15.75
C SER A 268 27.77 2.69 17.07
N LYS A 269 28.23 3.95 16.97
CA LYS A 269 28.44 4.84 18.13
C LYS A 269 27.11 5.10 18.85
N ARG A 270 27.17 5.40 20.15
CA ARG A 270 25.97 5.61 20.98
C ARG A 270 25.14 6.79 20.45
N TYR A 271 23.88 6.53 20.12
CA TYR A 271 22.87 7.56 19.92
C TYR A 271 22.50 8.18 21.27
N GLU A 272 22.42 9.51 21.33
CA GLU A 272 21.88 10.24 22.46
C GLU A 272 20.37 10.46 22.26
N PRO A 273 19.50 9.83 23.07
CA PRO A 273 18.06 10.03 22.98
C PRO A 273 17.71 11.52 23.12
N GLY A 274 16.90 12.04 22.20
CA GLY A 274 16.51 13.46 22.18
C GLY A 274 17.44 14.39 21.38
N ALA A 275 18.55 13.89 20.82
CA ALA A 275 19.37 14.63 19.87
C ALA A 275 18.77 14.64 18.44
N GLU A 276 17.44 14.65 18.32
CA GLU A 276 16.65 14.55 17.08
C GLU A 276 16.71 15.83 16.22
N ASN A 277 17.90 16.39 15.99
CA ASN A 277 18.04 17.48 15.04
C ASN A 277 18.02 16.91 13.60
N ARG A 278 16.82 16.61 13.11
CA ARG A 278 16.52 15.93 11.83
C ARG A 278 17.26 16.55 10.63
N LEU A 279 17.47 17.87 10.65
CA LEU A 279 18.19 18.64 9.62
C LEU A 279 19.72 18.44 9.62
N LYS A 280 20.28 17.77 10.64
CA LYS A 280 21.72 17.50 10.76
C LYS A 280 22.08 16.04 10.48
N PHE A 281 21.09 15.17 10.27
CA PHE A 281 21.35 13.77 9.98
C PHE A 281 21.57 13.58 8.48
N ASP A 282 22.56 12.77 8.15
CA ASP A 282 22.82 12.33 6.79
C ASP A 282 21.65 11.48 6.28
N TYR A 283 21.05 11.91 5.17
CA TYR A 283 19.96 11.20 4.50
C TYR A 283 20.33 9.74 4.18
N HIS A 284 21.61 9.44 3.95
CA HIS A 284 22.08 8.09 3.63
C HIS A 284 22.49 7.27 4.86
N SER A 285 22.44 7.83 6.07
CA SER A 285 22.82 7.10 7.29
C SER A 285 21.75 6.09 7.70
N ASP A 286 22.15 4.85 7.91
CA ASP A 286 21.34 3.75 8.43
C ASP A 286 21.71 3.37 9.88
N GLU A 287 22.61 4.12 10.53
CA GLU A 287 23.05 3.79 11.91
C GLU A 287 21.89 3.80 12.91
N ILE A 288 20.89 4.65 12.65
CA ILE A 288 19.66 4.78 13.42
C ILE A 288 18.48 4.76 12.48
N ILE A 289 17.51 3.90 12.77
CA ILE A 289 16.24 3.84 12.09
C ILE A 289 15.10 3.86 13.11
N TYR A 290 13.96 4.38 12.69
CA TYR A 290 12.73 4.46 13.46
C TYR A 290 11.70 3.52 12.86
N ARG A 291 11.09 2.71 13.72
CA ARG A 291 9.94 1.86 13.40
C ARG A 291 8.66 2.65 13.65
N TYR A 292 7.88 2.84 12.61
CA TYR A 292 6.53 3.39 12.66
C TYR A 292 5.51 2.26 12.55
N GLU A 293 4.41 2.34 13.28
CA GLU A 293 3.31 1.36 13.23
C GLU A 293 2.13 1.91 12.42
N LYS A 294 1.52 1.05 11.60
CA LYS A 294 0.38 1.40 10.77
C LYS A 294 -0.82 1.81 11.61
N ILE A 295 -1.48 2.89 11.22
CA ILE A 295 -2.75 3.36 11.78
C ILE A 295 -3.84 3.04 10.76
N GLU A 296 -4.80 2.21 11.14
CA GLU A 296 -5.86 1.78 10.24
C GLU A 296 -6.83 2.92 9.92
N ALA A 297 -7.17 3.06 8.64
CA ALA A 297 -8.12 4.06 8.17
C ALA A 297 -9.56 3.56 8.36
N LYS A 298 -10.45 4.47 8.80
CA LYS A 298 -11.89 4.34 8.65
C LYS A 298 -12.31 5.07 7.38
N VAL A 299 -12.76 4.32 6.38
CA VAL A 299 -13.26 4.86 5.11
C VAL A 299 -14.69 5.36 5.27
N ILE A 300 -14.95 6.58 4.84
CA ILE A 300 -16.24 7.26 4.86
C ILE A 300 -16.59 7.66 3.43
N SER A 301 -17.72 7.21 2.91
CA SER A 301 -18.15 7.50 1.54
C SER A 301 -19.10 8.70 1.47
N ASN A 302 -19.10 9.41 0.33
CA ASN A 302 -20.06 10.45 -0.03
C ASN A 302 -20.11 11.61 0.98
N MET A 303 -18.94 12.06 1.41
CA MET A 303 -18.85 13.20 2.30
C MET A 303 -18.53 14.49 1.53
N ASP A 304 -19.36 15.51 1.72
CA ASP A 304 -19.12 16.83 1.16
C ASP A 304 -18.14 17.64 2.02
N PHE A 305 -17.11 18.19 1.38
CA PHE A 305 -16.20 19.15 1.96
C PHE A 305 -15.81 20.21 0.92
N SER A 306 -15.40 21.38 1.41
CA SER A 306 -14.77 22.41 0.57
C SER A 306 -13.24 22.26 0.56
N ILE A 307 -12.59 22.70 -0.51
CA ILE A 307 -11.12 22.71 -0.59
C ILE A 307 -10.63 24.13 -0.35
N ASN A 308 -9.75 24.31 0.63
CA ASN A 308 -9.04 25.56 0.88
C ASN A 308 -8.04 25.83 -0.24
N ASN A 309 -7.98 27.08 -0.71
CA ASN A 309 -7.05 27.52 -1.75
C ASN A 309 -5.59 27.57 -1.27
N LYS A 310 -5.33 27.53 0.04
CA LYS A 310 -3.97 27.46 0.61
C LYS A 310 -3.57 26.00 0.82
N SER A 311 -2.42 25.62 0.26
CA SER A 311 -1.76 24.34 0.52
C SER A 311 -0.93 24.39 1.82
N ILE A 312 -0.51 23.22 2.33
CA ILE A 312 0.46 23.14 3.43
C ILE A 312 1.82 23.66 2.96
N PHE A 313 2.29 23.17 1.83
CA PHE A 313 3.53 23.60 1.19
C PHE A 313 3.23 24.38 -0.07
N THR A 314 3.94 25.49 -0.27
CA THR A 314 3.85 26.31 -1.49
C THR A 314 5.23 26.37 -2.13
N PHE A 315 5.34 25.82 -3.33
CA PHE A 315 6.53 25.83 -4.17
C PHE A 315 6.26 26.60 -5.45
N VAL A 316 7.24 27.40 -5.88
CA VAL A 316 7.23 28.06 -7.18
C VAL A 316 8.27 27.36 -8.03
N CYS A 317 7.81 26.45 -8.89
CA CYS A 317 8.67 25.75 -9.81
C CYS A 317 8.91 26.64 -11.03
N GLY A 318 10.17 26.96 -11.31
CA GLY A 318 10.51 27.69 -12.54
C GLY A 318 10.08 26.86 -13.75
N THR A 319 9.41 27.49 -14.71
CA THR A 319 9.38 26.95 -16.06
C THR A 319 10.83 26.88 -16.52
N GLN A 320 11.36 25.68 -16.78
CA GLN A 320 12.57 25.58 -17.58
C GLN A 320 12.24 26.21 -18.93
N GLU A 321 12.74 27.43 -19.17
CA GLU A 321 12.89 27.99 -20.51
C GLU A 321 13.95 27.19 -21.28
#